data_AF-K9QIN6-F1
#
_entry.id   AF-K9QIN6-F1
#
_cell.length_a   1.000
_cell.length_b   1.000
_cell.length_c   1.000
_cell.angle_alpha   90.00
_cell.angle_beta   90.00
_cell.angle_gamma   90.00
#
_symmetry.space_group_name_H-M   'P 1'
#
loop_
_entity.id
_entity.type
_entity.pdbx_description
1 polymer ?
#
loop_
_entity_poly.entity_id
_entity_poly.type
_entity_poly.pdbx_seq_one_letter_code
_entity_poly.pdbx_strand_id
1 'polypeptide(L)'
;MDEVTSKLLIIFQNVNEWLRFAEAKNAILLAFSGAGVTATITLLATVEKLPNSLRIGLLLTTSLLCISALICSLSFIPKTNLERLLWLQTMPMRNSTSAIRDTDNLYFFGDLQKYDSQGLLKALNKYYFDNNMKTFKKEYKDIASQITINARITFLKFRIFTYAVYILIFSILVIPCSILISLVIHKTL
;
A
#
# COMPACT_ATOMS: atom_id res chain seq x y z
N MET A 1 -31.33 -5.06 -13.94
CA MET A 1 -29.91 -5.47 -13.87
C MET A 1 -29.90 -6.96 -13.57
N ASP A 2 -29.12 -7.74 -14.30
CA ASP A 2 -29.01 -9.18 -14.07
C ASP A 2 -28.12 -9.50 -12.86
N GLU A 3 -28.35 -10.65 -12.24
CA GLU A 3 -27.71 -11.07 -10.98
C GLU A 3 -26.18 -11.04 -11.06
N VAL A 4 -25.61 -11.42 -12.21
CA VAL A 4 -24.16 -11.41 -12.46
C VAL A 4 -23.59 -10.00 -12.38
N THR A 5 -24.23 -9.05 -13.07
CA THR A 5 -23.83 -7.64 -13.04
C THR A 5 -23.93 -7.08 -11.63
N SER A 6 -25.01 -7.38 -10.89
CA SER A 6 -25.15 -6.95 -9.50
C SER A 6 -24.02 -7.50 -8.61
N LYS A 7 -23.67 -8.79 -8.75
CA LYS A 7 -22.56 -9.42 -8.00
C LYS A 7 -21.22 -8.76 -8.32
N LEU A 8 -20.93 -8.53 -9.60
CA LEU A 8 -19.70 -7.88 -10.04
C LEU A 8 -19.61 -6.43 -9.52
N LEU A 9 -20.70 -5.67 -9.55
CA LEU A 9 -20.71 -4.30 -9.03
C LEU A 9 -20.49 -4.24 -7.52
N ILE A 10 -21.02 -5.20 -6.75
CA ILE A 10 -20.73 -5.30 -5.31
C ILE A 10 -19.24 -5.55 -5.07
N ILE A 11 -18.64 -6.50 -5.79
CA ILE A 11 -17.21 -6.80 -5.67
C ILE A 11 -16.38 -5.56 -6.06
N PHE A 12 -16.77 -4.88 -7.14
CA PHE A 12 -16.13 -3.66 -7.60
C PHE A 12 -16.18 -2.53 -6.56
N GLN A 13 -17.35 -2.31 -5.96
CA GLN A 13 -17.51 -1.35 -4.87
C GLN A 13 -16.60 -1.68 -3.68
N ASN A 14 -16.56 -2.95 -3.25
CA ASN A 14 -15.69 -3.37 -2.15
C ASN A 14 -14.22 -3.11 -2.45
N VAL A 15 -13.73 -3.45 -3.65
CA VAL A 15 -12.35 -3.20 -4.05
C VAL A 15 -12.04 -1.70 -4.10
N ASN A 16 -12.99 -0.87 -4.58
CA ASN A 16 -12.82 0.58 -4.58
C ASN A 16 -12.74 1.16 -3.17
N GLU A 17 -13.52 0.65 -2.22
CA GLU A 17 -13.41 1.07 -0.81
C GLU A 17 -12.05 0.69 -0.22
N TRP A 18 -11.54 -0.52 -0.49
CA TRP A 18 -10.18 -0.90 -0.09
C TRP A 18 -9.11 0.00 -0.72
N LEU A 19 -9.27 0.38 -1.98
CA LEU A 19 -8.37 1.30 -2.67
C LEU A 19 -8.36 2.67 -2.00
N ARG A 20 -9.55 3.26 -1.76
CA ARG A 20 -9.69 4.55 -1.07
C ARG A 20 -9.08 4.51 0.33
N PHE A 21 -9.27 3.42 1.05
CA PHE A 21 -8.66 3.24 2.37
C PHE A 21 -7.13 3.15 2.31
N ALA A 22 -6.57 2.46 1.30
CA ALA A 22 -5.13 2.41 1.08
C ALA A 22 -4.55 3.80 0.76
N GLU A 23 -5.27 4.62 -0.01
CA GLU A 23 -4.87 6.00 -0.31
C GLU A 23 -4.93 6.90 0.93
N ALA A 24 -6.00 6.82 1.71
CA ALA A 24 -6.14 7.56 2.96
C ALA A 24 -5.00 7.25 3.94
N LYS A 25 -4.62 5.97 4.08
CA LYS A 25 -3.49 5.55 4.92
C LYS A 25 -2.16 6.16 4.48
N ASN A 26 -1.86 6.13 3.18
CA ASN A 26 -0.65 6.75 2.64
C ASN A 26 -0.67 8.29 2.82
N ALA A 27 -1.84 8.93 2.73
CA ALA A 27 -1.98 10.38 2.92
C ALA A 27 -1.69 10.79 4.36
N ILE A 28 -2.27 10.04 5.32
CA ILE A 28 -2.03 10.25 6.76
C ILE A 28 -0.56 10.05 7.08
N LEU A 29 0.06 8.98 6.55
CA LEU A 29 1.48 8.70 6.79
C LEU A 29 2.39 9.79 6.21
N LEU A 30 2.09 10.28 5.01
CA LEU A 30 2.79 11.41 4.40
C LEU A 30 2.69 12.68 5.26
N ALA A 31 1.48 13.03 5.70
CA ALA A 31 1.25 14.19 6.56
C ALA A 31 1.99 14.07 7.90
N PHE A 32 1.95 12.89 8.52
CA PHE A 32 2.65 12.61 9.77
C PHE A 32 4.18 12.68 9.60
N SER A 33 4.73 12.08 8.54
CA SER A 33 6.16 12.21 8.22
C SER A 33 6.56 13.65 7.96
N GLY A 34 5.76 14.43 7.23
CA GLY A 34 6.00 15.85 6.99
C GLY A 34 6.02 16.67 8.29
N ALA A 35 5.03 16.47 9.17
CA ALA A 35 4.99 17.12 10.48
C ALA A 35 6.22 16.75 11.34
N GLY A 36 6.63 15.48 11.33
CA GLY A 36 7.83 15.02 12.01
C GLY A 36 9.10 15.69 11.49
N VAL A 37 9.26 15.82 10.16
CA VAL A 37 10.38 16.53 9.54
C VAL A 37 10.42 18.00 10.00
N THR A 38 9.28 18.70 9.98
CA THR A 38 9.21 20.08 10.48
C THR A 38 9.63 20.16 11.95
N ALA A 39 9.10 19.28 12.79
CA ALA A 39 9.42 19.26 14.22
C ALA A 39 10.92 19.01 14.49
N THR A 40 11.54 18.04 13.81
CA THR A 40 12.97 17.73 14.01
C THR A 40 13.87 18.84 13.49
N ILE A 41 13.53 19.47 12.36
CA ILE A 41 14.26 20.63 11.83
C ILE A 41 14.15 21.82 12.77
N THR A 42 12.96 22.13 13.29
CA THR A 42 12.76 23.21 14.26
C THR A 42 13.60 22.98 15.51
N LEU A 43 13.60 21.77 16.05
CA LEU A 43 14.41 21.44 17.24
C LEU A 43 15.92 21.61 16.96
N LEU A 44 16.40 21.15 15.80
CA LEU A 44 17.79 21.32 15.38
C LEU A 44 18.18 22.79 15.18
N ALA A 45 17.25 23.65 14.77
CA ALA A 45 17.49 25.06 14.52
C ALA A 45 17.40 25.94 15.78
N THR A 46 16.54 25.57 16.75
CA THR A 46 16.26 26.41 17.93
C THR A 46 17.12 26.06 19.13
N VAL A 47 17.58 24.82 19.28
CA VAL A 47 18.33 24.40 20.48
C VAL A 47 19.84 24.58 20.26
N GLU A 48 20.44 25.58 20.90
CA GLU A 48 21.86 25.91 20.76
C GLU A 48 22.82 24.84 21.31
N LYS A 49 22.42 24.15 22.38
CA LYS A 49 23.26 23.15 23.07
C LYS A 49 22.58 21.78 23.08
N LEU A 50 22.80 21.02 22.02
CA LEU A 50 22.40 19.61 21.94
C LEU A 50 23.62 18.70 22.17
N PRO A 51 23.50 17.62 22.97
CA PRO A 51 24.49 16.56 23.00
C PRO A 51 24.73 16.02 21.58
N ASN A 52 25.99 15.73 21.24
CA ASN A 52 26.35 15.26 19.90
C ASN A 52 25.55 14.01 19.46
N SER A 53 25.29 13.08 20.38
CA SER A 53 24.48 11.88 20.12
C SER A 53 23.04 12.22 19.74
N LEU A 54 22.43 13.20 20.42
CA LEU A 54 21.07 13.65 20.12
C LEU A 54 21.01 14.42 18.80
N ARG A 55 22.01 15.27 18.51
CA ARG A 55 22.11 15.97 17.22
C ARG A 55 22.20 14.99 16.05
N ILE A 56 23.03 13.96 16.16
CA ILE A 56 23.14 12.89 15.16
C ILE A 56 21.82 12.13 15.04
N GLY A 57 21.18 11.80 16.17
CA GLY A 57 19.88 11.14 16.20
C GLY A 57 18.78 11.92 15.48
N LEU A 58 18.70 13.23 15.70
CA LEU A 58 17.73 14.10 15.04
C LEU A 58 17.97 14.23 13.53
N LEU A 59 19.23 14.33 13.10
CA LEU A 59 19.58 14.34 11.67
C LEU A 59 19.16 13.02 11.00
N LEU A 60 19.51 11.88 11.62
CA LEU A 60 19.15 10.57 11.10
C LEU A 60 17.62 10.37 11.04
N THR A 61 16.92 10.78 12.10
CA THR A 61 15.44 10.76 12.15
C THR A 61 14.85 11.58 11.01
N THR A 62 15.35 12.80 10.81
CA THR A 62 14.89 13.70 9.72
C THR A 62 15.08 13.05 8.36
N SER A 63 16.25 12.47 8.09
CA SER A 63 16.52 11.78 6.82
C SER A 63 15.59 10.59 6.60
N LEU A 64 15.33 9.78 7.62
CA LEU A 64 14.41 8.64 7.54
C LEU A 64 12.96 9.07 7.31
N LEU A 65 12.51 10.13 7.97
CA LEU A 65 11.17 10.70 7.76
C LEU A 65 11.01 11.26 6.34
N CYS A 66 12.04 11.90 5.78
CA CYS A 66 12.05 12.31 4.38
C CYS A 66 11.92 11.11 3.43
N ILE A 67 12.63 10.01 3.70
CA ILE A 67 12.52 8.78 2.89
C ILE A 67 11.09 8.20 2.98
N SER A 68 10.52 8.12 4.20
CA SER A 68 9.13 7.69 4.41
C SER A 68 8.14 8.55 3.61
N ALA A 69 8.29 9.89 3.69
CA ALA A 69 7.46 10.83 2.95
C ALA A 69 7.59 10.64 1.43
N LEU A 70 8.81 10.49 0.91
CA LEU A 70 9.04 10.24 -0.52
C LEU A 70 8.36 8.94 -0.98
N ILE A 71 8.50 7.85 -0.22
CA ILE A 71 7.85 6.57 -0.53
C ILE A 71 6.31 6.73 -0.56
N CYS A 72 5.73 7.45 0.40
CA CYS A 72 4.29 7.73 0.42
C CYS A 72 3.87 8.58 -0.79
N SER A 73 4.64 9.61 -1.14
CA SER A 73 4.40 10.45 -2.32
C SER A 73 4.39 9.64 -3.63
N LEU A 74 5.30 8.66 -3.77
CA LEU A 74 5.31 7.75 -4.93
C LEU A 74 4.03 6.91 -5.03
N SER A 75 3.34 6.65 -3.91
CA SER A 75 2.05 5.94 -3.87
C SER A 75 0.91 6.73 -4.55
N PHE A 76 1.03 8.05 -4.64
CA PHE A 76 0.03 8.94 -5.24
C PHE A 76 0.19 9.14 -6.75
N ILE A 77 1.27 8.65 -7.36
CA ILE A 77 1.47 8.79 -8.80
C ILE A 77 0.30 8.13 -9.54
N PRO A 78 -0.48 8.87 -10.35
CA PRO A 78 -1.64 8.33 -11.04
C PRO A 78 -1.19 7.26 -12.02
N LYS A 79 -1.76 6.06 -11.88
CA LYS A 79 -1.55 4.94 -12.82
C LYS A 79 -2.71 4.90 -13.82
N THR A 80 -2.90 6.00 -14.55
CA THR A 80 -3.99 6.17 -15.52
C THR A 80 -3.65 5.61 -16.91
N ASN A 81 -2.37 5.35 -17.19
CA ASN A 81 -1.97 4.79 -18.48
C ASN A 81 -2.33 3.31 -18.57
N LEU A 82 -3.24 2.99 -19.50
CA LEU A 82 -3.69 1.64 -19.80
C LEU A 82 -2.54 0.73 -20.22
N GLU A 83 -1.57 1.23 -20.99
CA GLU A 83 -0.34 0.49 -21.32
C GLU A 83 0.51 0.19 -20.08
N ARG A 84 0.59 1.17 -19.16
CA ARG A 84 1.16 1.03 -17.83
C ARG A 84 0.20 0.32 -16.84
N LEU A 85 -0.84 -0.35 -17.30
CA LEU A 85 -1.64 -1.29 -16.51
C LEU A 85 -1.56 -2.68 -17.14
N LEU A 86 -1.51 -2.75 -18.46
CA LEU A 86 -1.27 -3.97 -19.23
C LEU A 86 0.10 -4.61 -18.90
N TRP A 87 1.18 -3.82 -18.76
CA TRP A 87 2.48 -4.36 -18.27
C TRP A 87 2.41 -4.93 -16.84
N LEU A 88 1.54 -4.40 -15.96
CA LEU A 88 1.32 -5.01 -14.65
C LEU A 88 0.65 -6.36 -14.87
N GLN A 89 -0.40 -6.40 -15.69
CA GLN A 89 -1.14 -7.62 -15.99
C GLN A 89 -0.25 -8.72 -16.64
N THR A 90 0.72 -8.35 -17.48
CA THR A 90 1.67 -9.29 -18.10
C THR A 90 2.93 -9.55 -17.28
N MET A 91 3.18 -8.81 -16.20
CA MET A 91 4.31 -9.09 -15.32
C MET A 91 4.09 -10.45 -14.65
N PRO A 92 4.91 -11.47 -14.94
CA PRO A 92 4.86 -12.71 -14.18
C PRO A 92 5.19 -12.34 -12.73
N MET A 93 4.32 -12.75 -11.81
CA MET A 93 4.50 -12.52 -10.38
C MET A 93 5.71 -13.35 -9.92
N ARG A 94 6.90 -12.81 -10.16
CA ARG A 94 8.19 -13.43 -9.89
C ARG A 94 8.34 -13.50 -8.37
N ASN A 95 8.14 -14.71 -7.86
CA ASN A 95 8.20 -15.13 -6.46
C ASN A 95 7.03 -14.66 -5.59
N SER A 96 6.05 -15.54 -5.38
CA SER A 96 5.62 -16.01 -4.03
C SER A 96 4.24 -16.65 -4.12
N THR A 97 4.12 -17.96 -3.83
CA THR A 97 2.97 -18.67 -3.20
C THR A 97 1.53 -18.44 -3.68
N SER A 98 1.27 -17.66 -4.73
CA SER A 98 -0.03 -17.09 -5.08
C SER A 98 -0.66 -17.76 -6.29
N ALA A 99 -0.57 -19.09 -6.35
CA ALA A 99 -1.44 -19.85 -7.24
C ALA A 99 -2.90 -19.51 -6.91
N ILE A 100 -3.76 -19.47 -7.92
CA ILE A 100 -5.20 -19.43 -7.73
C ILE A 100 -5.59 -20.69 -6.93
N ARG A 101 -6.35 -20.51 -5.86
CA ARG A 101 -6.81 -21.60 -4.99
C ARG A 101 -8.32 -21.66 -4.99
N ASP A 102 -8.86 -22.85 -4.75
CA ASP A 102 -10.30 -23.03 -4.56
C ASP A 102 -10.82 -22.34 -3.28
N THR A 103 -9.91 -21.96 -2.37
CA THR A 103 -10.21 -21.21 -1.14
C THR A 103 -10.09 -19.68 -1.30
N ASP A 104 -9.80 -19.17 -2.49
CA ASP A 104 -9.64 -17.74 -2.72
C ASP A 104 -10.98 -17.00 -2.49
N ASN A 105 -10.92 -15.89 -1.76
CA ASN A 105 -12.10 -15.08 -1.46
C ASN A 105 -12.30 -13.98 -2.51
N LEU A 106 -13.30 -14.13 -3.37
CA LEU A 106 -13.60 -13.18 -4.45
C LEU A 106 -14.18 -11.82 -3.97
N TYR A 107 -14.34 -11.61 -2.66
CA TYR A 107 -14.65 -10.30 -2.08
C TYR A 107 -13.41 -9.62 -1.49
N PHE A 108 -12.29 -10.32 -1.38
CA PHE A 108 -11.05 -9.80 -0.82
C PHE A 108 -10.08 -9.38 -1.92
N PHE A 109 -9.65 -8.11 -1.89
CA PHE A 109 -8.74 -7.56 -2.91
C PHE A 109 -7.40 -8.33 -3.01
N GLY A 110 -6.92 -8.92 -1.91
CA GLY A 110 -5.65 -9.65 -1.88
C GLY A 110 -5.67 -10.95 -2.68
N ASP A 111 -6.84 -11.58 -2.81
CA ASP A 111 -7.03 -12.75 -3.67
C ASP A 111 -7.38 -12.33 -5.09
N LEU A 112 -8.23 -11.32 -5.25
CA LEU A 112 -8.65 -10.80 -6.56
C LEU A 112 -7.47 -10.32 -7.44
N GLN A 113 -6.38 -9.82 -6.86
CA GLN A 113 -5.21 -9.38 -7.63
C GLN A 113 -4.49 -10.50 -8.39
N LYS A 114 -4.75 -11.78 -8.04
CA LYS A 114 -4.16 -12.97 -8.68
C LYS A 114 -4.81 -13.27 -10.03
N TYR A 115 -6.03 -12.79 -10.26
CA TYR A 115 -6.82 -13.10 -11.44
C TYR A 115 -6.61 -12.09 -12.55
N ASP A 116 -6.79 -12.54 -13.79
CA ASP A 116 -7.13 -11.69 -14.92
C ASP A 116 -8.66 -11.63 -15.11
N SER A 117 -9.14 -10.75 -15.99
CA SER A 117 -10.59 -10.58 -16.23
C SER A 117 -11.31 -11.90 -16.55
N GLN A 118 -10.72 -12.75 -17.39
CA GLN A 118 -11.33 -14.04 -17.75
C GLN A 118 -11.28 -15.05 -16.60
N GLY A 119 -10.16 -15.14 -15.89
CA GLY A 119 -9.99 -16.02 -14.74
C GLY A 119 -10.94 -15.67 -13.62
N LEU A 120 -11.15 -14.38 -13.35
CA LEU A 120 -12.14 -13.93 -12.37
C LEU A 120 -13.55 -14.37 -12.75
N LEU A 121 -13.96 -14.17 -14.01
CA LEU A 121 -15.29 -14.58 -14.46
C LEU A 121 -15.49 -16.11 -14.44
N LYS A 122 -14.45 -16.88 -14.76
CA LYS A 122 -14.47 -18.35 -14.64
C LYS A 122 -14.62 -18.78 -13.18
N ALA A 123 -13.87 -18.17 -12.26
CA ALA A 123 -13.96 -18.45 -10.83
C ALA A 123 -15.34 -18.07 -10.28
N LEU A 124 -15.86 -16.90 -10.66
CA LEU A 124 -17.19 -16.45 -10.27
C LEU A 124 -18.27 -17.43 -10.73
N ASN A 125 -18.21 -17.87 -11.99
CA ASN A 125 -19.15 -18.83 -12.57
C ASN A 125 -19.09 -20.19 -11.86
N LYS A 126 -17.88 -20.66 -11.54
CA LYS A 126 -17.64 -21.93 -10.83
C LYS A 126 -18.19 -21.88 -9.40
N TYR A 127 -17.93 -20.81 -8.65
CA TYR A 127 -18.18 -20.78 -7.19
C TYR A 127 -19.53 -20.20 -6.78
N TYR A 128 -20.15 -19.36 -7.61
CA TYR A 128 -21.39 -18.67 -7.22
C TYR A 128 -22.56 -18.87 -8.19
N PHE A 129 -22.32 -19.50 -9.34
CA PHE A 129 -23.36 -19.67 -10.36
C PHE A 129 -23.40 -21.09 -10.95
N ASP A 130 -22.77 -22.08 -10.31
CA ASP A 130 -22.80 -23.49 -10.70
C ASP A 130 -22.50 -23.76 -12.20
N ASN A 131 -21.59 -22.98 -12.78
CA ASN A 131 -21.25 -23.01 -14.21
C ASN A 131 -22.41 -22.66 -15.18
N ASN A 132 -23.45 -21.98 -14.71
CA ASN A 132 -24.62 -21.63 -15.52
C ASN A 132 -24.34 -20.51 -16.55
N MET A 133 -23.26 -19.74 -16.40
CA MET A 133 -22.88 -18.74 -17.41
C MET A 133 -22.18 -19.41 -18.60
N LYS A 134 -22.89 -19.53 -19.73
CA LYS A 134 -22.33 -20.11 -20.97
C LYS A 134 -21.41 -19.15 -21.73
N THR A 135 -21.71 -17.85 -21.70
CA THR A 135 -20.94 -16.83 -22.42
C THR A 135 -20.79 -15.56 -21.58
N PHE A 136 -19.55 -15.07 -21.46
CA PHE A 136 -19.29 -13.81 -20.79
C PHE A 136 -19.52 -12.62 -21.72
N LYS A 137 -20.53 -11.79 -21.39
CA LYS A 137 -20.79 -10.52 -22.06
C LYS A 137 -19.58 -9.59 -21.96
N LYS A 138 -19.47 -8.66 -22.91
CA LYS A 138 -18.43 -7.61 -22.91
C LYS A 138 -18.44 -6.83 -21.59
N GLU A 139 -19.62 -6.43 -21.14
CA GLU A 139 -19.82 -5.72 -19.87
C GLU A 139 -19.20 -6.44 -18.67
N TYR A 140 -19.40 -7.76 -18.54
CA TYR A 140 -18.81 -8.53 -17.45
C TYR A 140 -17.28 -8.51 -17.51
N LYS A 141 -16.71 -8.61 -18.72
CA LYS A 141 -15.26 -8.57 -18.92
C LYS A 141 -14.68 -7.21 -18.55
N ASP A 142 -15.37 -6.14 -18.89
CA ASP A 142 -14.94 -4.77 -18.60
C ASP A 142 -14.98 -4.51 -17.09
N ILE A 143 -16.05 -4.89 -16.39
CA ILE A 143 -16.14 -4.76 -14.92
C ILE A 143 -15.11 -5.66 -14.23
N ALA A 144 -14.97 -6.92 -14.66
CA ALA A 144 -13.97 -7.84 -14.11
C ALA A 144 -12.54 -7.32 -14.30
N SER A 145 -12.25 -6.68 -15.44
CA SER A 145 -10.96 -6.03 -15.69
C SER A 145 -10.71 -4.93 -14.65
N GLN A 146 -11.67 -4.03 -14.44
CA GLN A 146 -11.56 -2.97 -13.43
C GLN A 146 -11.37 -3.52 -12.01
N ILE A 147 -12.08 -4.59 -11.64
CA ILE A 147 -11.91 -5.27 -10.34
C ILE A 147 -10.47 -5.76 -10.16
N THR A 148 -9.95 -6.53 -11.11
CA THR A 148 -8.60 -7.12 -11.02
C THR A 148 -7.50 -6.05 -11.01
N ILE A 149 -7.66 -4.99 -11.82
CA ILE A 149 -6.73 -3.85 -11.87
C ILE A 149 -6.74 -3.11 -10.53
N ASN A 150 -7.92 -2.73 -10.03
CA ASN A 150 -8.03 -1.98 -8.78
C ASN A 150 -7.55 -2.82 -7.59
N ALA A 151 -7.82 -4.13 -7.58
CA ALA A 151 -7.32 -5.05 -6.57
C ALA A 151 -5.78 -5.08 -6.54
N ARG A 152 -5.15 -5.13 -7.72
CA ARG A 152 -3.69 -5.10 -7.83
C ARG A 152 -3.09 -3.76 -7.41
N ILE A 153 -3.71 -2.64 -7.80
CA ILE A 153 -3.29 -1.30 -7.35
C ILE A 153 -3.38 -1.22 -5.83
N THR A 154 -4.49 -1.65 -5.26
CA THR A 154 -4.74 -1.68 -3.81
C THR A 154 -3.67 -2.48 -3.08
N PHE A 155 -3.34 -3.69 -3.55
CA PHE A 155 -2.28 -4.51 -2.98
C PHE A 155 -0.92 -3.81 -3.00
N LEU A 156 -0.54 -3.21 -4.14
CA LEU A 156 0.71 -2.44 -4.24
C LEU A 156 0.75 -1.26 -3.26
N LYS A 157 -0.34 -0.51 -3.12
CA LYS A 157 -0.43 0.64 -2.21
C LYS A 157 -0.31 0.21 -0.74
N PHE A 158 -0.92 -0.91 -0.35
CA PHE A 158 -0.73 -1.47 0.99
C PHE A 158 0.69 -1.94 1.25
N ARG A 159 1.35 -2.52 0.25
CA ARG A 159 2.76 -2.93 0.37
C ARG A 159 3.69 -1.73 0.53
N ILE A 160 3.49 -0.67 -0.26
CA ILE A 160 4.21 0.60 -0.13
C ILE A 160 3.98 1.20 1.26
N PHE A 161 2.72 1.27 1.70
CA PHE A 161 2.35 1.74 3.04
C PHE A 161 3.08 0.96 4.13
N THR A 162 3.12 -0.37 4.04
CA THR A 162 3.78 -1.24 5.04
C THR A 162 5.28 -0.93 5.15
N TYR A 163 5.98 -0.77 4.02
CA TYR A 163 7.40 -0.39 4.03
C TYR A 163 7.62 1.01 4.62
N ALA A 164 6.78 1.98 4.27
CA ALA A 164 6.87 3.34 4.81
C ALA A 164 6.61 3.35 6.33
N VAL A 165 5.65 2.56 6.83
CA VAL A 165 5.40 2.41 8.27
C VAL A 165 6.61 1.84 9.00
N TYR A 166 7.29 0.84 8.46
CA TYR A 166 8.50 0.31 9.11
C TYR A 166 9.62 1.36 9.20
N ILE A 167 9.81 2.17 8.15
CA ILE A 167 10.76 3.28 8.17
C ILE A 167 10.34 4.33 9.19
N LEU A 168 9.05 4.66 9.28
CA LEU A 168 8.53 5.57 10.30
C LEU A 168 8.82 5.06 11.72
N ILE A 169 8.45 3.81 12.02
CA ILE A 169 8.68 3.22 13.34
C ILE A 169 10.17 3.26 13.68
N PHE A 170 11.03 2.87 12.73
CA PHE A 170 12.47 2.93 12.92
C PHE A 170 12.94 4.37 13.19
N SER A 171 12.44 5.37 12.44
CA SER A 171 12.79 6.77 12.64
C SER A 171 12.43 7.28 14.05
N ILE A 172 11.26 6.90 14.57
CA ILE A 172 10.81 7.30 15.92
C ILE A 172 11.72 6.69 17.00
N LEU A 173 12.16 5.43 16.80
CA LEU A 173 13.03 4.73 17.76
C LEU A 173 14.47 5.27 17.81
N VAL A 174 14.93 6.00 16.79
CA VAL A 174 16.28 6.59 16.79
C VAL A 174 16.44 7.60 17.94
N ILE A 175 15.45 8.45 18.19
CA ILE A 175 15.52 9.50 19.22
C ILE A 175 15.76 8.94 20.64
N PRO A 176 14.93 8.03 21.19
CA PRO A 176 15.17 7.48 22.53
C PRO A 176 16.50 6.74 22.63
N CYS A 177 16.92 6.03 21.58
CA CYS A 177 18.25 5.41 21.54
C CYS A 177 19.38 6.45 21.65
N SER A 178 19.28 7.57 20.92
CA SER A 178 20.24 8.66 21.00
C SER A 178 20.29 9.31 22.39
N ILE A 179 19.15 9.42 23.08
CA ILE A 179 19.08 9.91 24.46
C ILE A 179 19.78 8.94 25.42
N LEU A 180 19.50 7.63 25.31
CA LEU A 180 20.16 6.61 26.15
C LEU A 180 21.68 6.63 25.96
N ILE A 181 22.15 6.71 24.72
CA ILE A 181 23.58 6.85 24.41
C ILE A 181 24.16 8.12 25.06
N SER A 182 23.44 9.24 24.98
CA SER A 182 23.85 10.49 25.64
C SER A 182 24.00 10.33 27.15
N LEU A 183 23.05 9.63 27.81
CA LEU A 183 23.06 9.42 29.25
C LEU A 183 24.20 8.49 29.68
N VAL A 184 24.50 7.45 28.89
CA VAL A 184 25.63 6.54 29.17
C VAL A 184 26.95 7.30 29.07
N ILE A 185 27.16 8.06 27.98
CA ILE A 185 28.38 8.86 27.80
C ILE A 185 28.58 9.84 28.96
N HIS A 186 27.49 10.49 29.40
CA HIS A 186 27.56 11.46 30.49
C HIS A 186 27.80 10.82 31.87
N LYS A 187 27.38 9.57 32.09
CA LYS A 187 27.68 8.83 33.32
C LYS A 187 29.11 8.28 33.39
N THR A 188 29.76 8.10 32.24
CA THR A 188 31.12 7.52 32.15
C THR A 188 32.25 8.56 32.16
N LEU A 189 31.91 9.85 32.06
CA LEU A 189 32.82 11.01 32.16
C LEU A 189 32.75 11.60 33.57
#